data_AF-A0A6G3ZJT4-F1
#
_entry.id   AF-A0A6G3ZJT4-F1
#
_cell.length_a   1.000
_cell.length_b   1.000
_cell.length_c   1.000
_cell.angle_alpha   90.00
_cell.angle_beta   90.00
_cell.angle_gamma   90.00
#
_symmetry.space_group_name_H-M   'P 1'
#
loop_
_entity.id
_entity.type
_entity.pdbx_description
1 polymer ?
#
loop_
_entity_poly.entity_id
_entity_poly.type
_entity_poly.pdbx_seq_one_letter_code
_entity_poly.pdbx_strand_id
1 'polypeptide(L)'
;MSPKPNSASPKSPSTQPGPSLLAERSLLGIFVHAIGLVSGFVGPCFVYWVSDHEFTRANARNALNWQLFLTPAFLVASAAVTVPMGVSNWFEIPDVIEFVLFVPVVVVVVALTLLSLMAFVLPVVATVKAIFGKAWEYPIAPDFVSRVGGLT
;
A
#
# COMPACT_ATOMS: atom_id res chain seq x y z
N MET A 1 22.09 -59.72 24.92
CA MET A 1 21.25 -59.13 23.86
C MET A 1 21.27 -57.63 24.03
N SER A 2 21.96 -56.90 23.15
CA SER A 2 22.06 -55.44 23.23
C SER A 2 21.01 -54.79 22.31
N PRO A 3 20.27 -53.75 22.76
CA PRO A 3 19.27 -53.07 21.93
C PRO A 3 19.95 -52.18 20.88
N LYS A 4 19.40 -52.16 19.65
CA LYS A 4 19.84 -51.30 18.55
C LYS A 4 19.50 -49.83 18.83
N PRO A 5 20.38 -48.87 18.49
CA PRO A 5 20.08 -47.44 18.62
C PRO A 5 19.09 -47.00 17.52
N ASN A 6 18.05 -46.26 17.94
CA ASN A 6 17.10 -45.60 17.05
C ASN A 6 17.84 -44.55 16.19
N SER A 7 17.89 -44.77 14.87
CA SER A 7 18.32 -43.74 13.93
C SER A 7 17.23 -42.68 13.80
N ALA A 8 17.42 -41.54 14.45
CA ALA A 8 16.66 -40.33 14.16
C ALA A 8 16.98 -39.86 12.74
N SER A 9 15.96 -39.78 11.89
CA SER A 9 16.07 -39.23 10.54
C SER A 9 16.31 -37.71 10.60
N PRO A 10 17.27 -37.14 9.85
CA PRO A 10 17.47 -35.70 9.79
C PRO A 10 16.32 -35.05 9.00
N LYS A 11 15.59 -34.11 9.61
CA LYS A 11 14.59 -33.28 8.92
C LYS A 11 15.31 -32.43 7.87
N SER A 12 15.16 -32.77 6.60
CA SER A 12 15.57 -31.91 5.47
C SER A 12 14.65 -30.68 5.39
N PRO A 13 15.16 -29.48 5.01
CA PRO A 13 14.32 -28.31 4.79
C PRO A 13 13.46 -28.55 3.55
N SER A 14 12.13 -28.57 3.69
CA SER A 14 11.20 -28.81 2.59
C SER A 14 11.16 -27.60 1.64
N THR A 15 11.82 -27.69 0.49
CA THR A 15 11.56 -26.79 -0.64
C THR A 15 10.30 -27.31 -1.34
N GLN A 16 9.17 -26.62 -1.17
CA GLN A 16 7.91 -26.95 -1.85
C GLN A 16 8.08 -26.83 -3.38
N PRO A 17 7.51 -27.75 -4.19
CA PRO A 17 7.57 -27.68 -5.65
C PRO A 17 6.97 -26.37 -6.21
N GLY A 18 7.60 -25.78 -7.24
CA GLY A 18 7.15 -24.49 -7.82
C GLY A 18 5.64 -24.41 -8.18
N PRO A 19 5.02 -25.45 -8.79
CA PRO A 19 3.59 -25.42 -9.10
C PRO A 19 2.66 -25.33 -7.89
N SER A 20 3.02 -25.93 -6.75
CA SER A 20 2.20 -25.83 -5.53
C SER A 20 2.34 -24.46 -4.87
N LEU A 21 3.52 -23.84 -4.94
CA LEU A 21 3.72 -22.47 -4.43
C LEU A 21 2.86 -21.44 -5.17
N LEU A 22 2.65 -21.60 -6.48
CA LEU A 22 1.79 -20.69 -7.25
C LEU A 22 0.30 -20.88 -6.98
N ALA A 23 -0.11 -22.10 -6.58
CA ALA A 23 -1.48 -22.39 -6.14
C ALA A 23 -1.79 -21.76 -4.77
N GLU A 24 -0.78 -21.59 -3.92
CA GLU A 24 -0.91 -20.86 -2.65
C GLU A 24 -0.72 -19.35 -2.83
N ARG A 25 0.22 -18.96 -3.71
CA ARG A 25 0.72 -17.59 -3.88
C ARG A 25 0.75 -17.24 -5.36
N SER A 26 -0.37 -16.73 -5.84
CA SER A 26 -0.46 -16.24 -7.21
C SER A 26 0.56 -15.12 -7.49
N LEU A 27 1.11 -15.09 -8.70
CA LEU A 27 1.96 -13.98 -9.16
C LEU A 27 1.21 -12.65 -9.12
N LEU A 28 -0.08 -12.67 -9.47
CA LEU A 28 -0.92 -11.48 -9.45
C LEU A 28 -1.05 -10.91 -8.03
N GLY A 29 -1.20 -11.76 -7.01
CA GLY A 29 -1.24 -11.35 -5.61
C GLY A 29 0.09 -10.79 -5.11
N ILE A 30 1.22 -11.31 -5.60
CA ILE A 30 2.55 -10.77 -5.28
C ILE A 30 2.72 -9.36 -5.87
N PHE A 31 2.37 -9.18 -7.14
CA PHE A 31 2.65 -7.93 -7.86
C PHE A 31 1.55 -6.87 -7.78
N VAL A 32 0.40 -7.15 -7.15
CA VAL A 32 -0.73 -6.19 -7.12
C VAL A 32 -0.38 -4.85 -6.45
N HIS A 33 0.54 -4.83 -5.48
CA HIS A 33 1.02 -3.58 -4.88
C HIS A 33 1.84 -2.74 -5.86
N ALA A 34 2.69 -3.39 -6.68
CA ALA A 34 3.42 -2.73 -7.76
C ALA A 34 2.47 -2.24 -8.87
N ILE A 35 1.43 -3.02 -9.19
CA ILE A 35 0.36 -2.58 -10.10
C ILE A 35 -0.34 -1.34 -9.53
N GLY A 36 -0.70 -1.35 -8.25
CA GLY A 36 -1.28 -0.19 -7.58
C GLY A 36 -0.38 1.03 -7.60
N LEU A 37 0.93 0.85 -7.42
CA LEU A 37 1.90 1.95 -7.47
C LEU A 37 1.89 2.69 -8.83
N VAL A 38 1.78 1.97 -9.94
CA VAL A 38 1.83 2.58 -11.30
C VAL A 38 0.46 2.97 -11.86
N SER A 39 -0.63 2.37 -11.37
CA SER A 39 -1.98 2.56 -11.89
C SER A 39 -2.93 3.30 -10.93
N GLY A 40 -2.45 3.66 -9.74
CA GLY A 40 -3.29 4.20 -8.68
C GLY A 40 -4.31 3.16 -8.19
N PHE A 41 -5.50 3.62 -7.81
CA PHE A 41 -6.57 2.73 -7.32
C PHE A 41 -7.19 1.85 -8.42
N VAL A 42 -7.04 2.19 -9.70
CA VAL A 42 -7.72 1.49 -10.82
C VAL A 42 -7.25 0.04 -10.95
N GLY A 43 -5.94 -0.20 -10.95
CA GLY A 43 -5.40 -1.57 -11.09
C GLY A 43 -5.80 -2.49 -9.94
N PRO A 44 -5.55 -2.15 -8.67
CA PRO A 44 -6.00 -2.94 -7.52
C PRO A 44 -7.52 -3.13 -7.47
N CYS A 45 -8.31 -2.12 -7.88
CA CYS A 45 -9.76 -2.23 -7.98
C CYS A 45 -10.16 -3.31 -8.98
N PHE A 46 -9.60 -3.27 -10.20
CA PHE A 46 -9.84 -4.28 -11.21
C PHE A 46 -9.41 -5.67 -10.74
N VAL A 47 -8.20 -5.82 -10.20
CA VAL A 47 -7.69 -7.10 -9.69
C VAL A 47 -8.58 -7.64 -8.56
N TYR A 48 -9.02 -6.80 -7.62
CA TYR A 48 -9.91 -7.20 -6.54
C TYR A 48 -11.26 -7.70 -7.05
N TRP A 49 -11.79 -7.07 -8.10
CA TRP A 49 -13.08 -7.41 -8.68
C TRP A 49 -13.06 -8.74 -9.44
N VAL A 50 -12.00 -9.02 -10.19
CA VAL A 50 -11.94 -10.20 -11.08
C VAL A 50 -11.28 -11.44 -10.46
N SER A 51 -10.66 -11.31 -9.28
CA SER A 51 -9.87 -12.40 -8.69
C SER A 51 -10.69 -13.25 -7.71
N ASP A 52 -10.83 -14.53 -8.00
CA ASP A 52 -11.37 -15.54 -7.06
C ASP A 52 -10.30 -16.11 -6.11
N HIS A 53 -9.02 -15.99 -6.46
CA HIS A 53 -7.92 -16.52 -5.66
C HIS A 53 -7.76 -15.70 -4.36
N GLU A 54 -7.92 -16.35 -3.21
CA GLU A 54 -7.94 -15.72 -1.88
C GLU A 54 -6.73 -14.82 -1.62
N PHE A 55 -5.51 -15.34 -1.84
CA PHE A 55 -4.27 -14.56 -1.71
C PHE A 55 -4.22 -13.31 -2.60
N THR A 56 -4.66 -13.42 -3.87
CA THR A 56 -4.74 -12.26 -4.78
C THR A 56 -5.74 -11.25 -4.25
N ARG A 57 -6.93 -11.71 -3.85
CA ARG A 57 -8.03 -10.85 -3.44
C ARG A 57 -7.70 -10.10 -2.15
N ALA A 58 -7.06 -10.77 -1.18
CA ALA A 58 -6.58 -10.14 0.05
C ALA A 58 -5.52 -9.06 -0.21
N ASN A 59 -4.51 -9.36 -1.05
CA ASN A 59 -3.50 -8.36 -1.41
C ASN A 59 -4.08 -7.20 -2.23
N ALA A 60 -5.01 -7.49 -3.15
CA ALA A 60 -5.67 -6.48 -3.96
C ALA A 60 -6.54 -5.55 -3.11
N ARG A 61 -7.24 -6.09 -2.11
CA ARG A 61 -7.96 -5.29 -1.10
C ARG A 61 -7.02 -4.35 -0.36
N ASN A 62 -5.87 -4.84 0.10
CA ASN A 62 -4.90 -4.03 0.83
C ASN A 62 -4.30 -2.92 -0.05
N ALA A 63 -3.95 -3.25 -1.30
CA ALA A 63 -3.47 -2.28 -2.28
C ALA A 63 -4.54 -1.23 -2.63
N LEU A 64 -5.81 -1.66 -2.77
CA LEU A 64 -6.93 -0.76 -3.03
C LEU A 64 -7.18 0.18 -1.84
N ASN A 65 -7.23 -0.34 -0.61
CA ASN A 65 -7.34 0.46 0.62
C ASN A 65 -6.25 1.53 0.69
N TRP A 66 -5.01 1.16 0.36
CA TRP A 66 -3.89 2.11 0.32
C TRP A 66 -4.11 3.24 -0.67
N GLN A 67 -4.54 2.91 -1.89
CA GLN A 67 -4.77 3.91 -2.93
C GLN A 67 -5.98 4.80 -2.64
N LEU A 68 -7.03 4.25 -2.03
CA LEU A 68 -8.20 5.01 -1.57
C LEU A 68 -7.86 5.93 -0.41
N PHE A 69 -6.88 5.60 0.42
CA PHE A 69 -6.35 6.51 1.44
C PHE A 69 -5.45 7.60 0.83
N LEU A 70 -4.48 7.21 0.00
CA LEU A 70 -3.49 8.13 -0.56
C LEU A 70 -4.09 9.16 -1.49
N THR A 71 -4.97 8.76 -2.40
CA THR A 71 -5.51 9.63 -3.45
C THR A 71 -6.16 10.90 -2.87
N PRO A 72 -7.15 10.81 -1.95
CA PRO A 72 -7.73 12.01 -1.35
C PRO A 72 -6.73 12.77 -0.47
N ALA A 73 -5.82 12.09 0.23
CA ALA A 73 -4.79 12.75 1.03
C ALA A 73 -3.87 13.64 0.16
N PHE A 74 -3.44 13.15 -1.00
CA PHE A 74 -2.69 13.94 -1.97
C PHE A 74 -3.49 15.09 -2.55
N LEU A 75 -4.76 14.89 -2.90
CA LEU A 75 -5.62 15.95 -3.44
C LEU A 75 -5.81 17.09 -2.44
N VAL A 76 -6.14 16.76 -1.18
CA VAL A 76 -6.34 17.76 -0.11
C VAL A 76 -5.04 18.51 0.17
N ALA A 77 -3.93 17.79 0.34
CA ALA A 77 -2.66 18.42 0.64
C ALA A 77 -2.13 19.26 -0.54
N SER A 78 -2.32 18.81 -1.79
CA SER A 78 -1.98 19.61 -2.97
C SER A 78 -2.84 20.87 -3.08
N ALA A 79 -4.15 20.79 -2.79
CA ALA A 79 -5.03 21.95 -2.75
C ALA A 79 -4.59 22.95 -1.65
N ALA A 80 -4.22 22.46 -0.47
CA ALA A 80 -3.74 23.27 0.63
C ALA A 80 -2.44 24.05 0.32
N VAL A 81 -1.64 23.57 -0.65
CA VAL A 81 -0.45 24.28 -1.15
C VAL A 81 -0.82 25.20 -2.32
N THR A 82 -1.54 24.69 -3.31
CA THR A 82 -1.79 25.40 -4.58
C THR A 82 -2.82 26.52 -4.46
N VAL A 83 -3.83 26.40 -3.60
CA VAL A 83 -4.86 27.44 -3.44
C VAL A 83 -4.27 28.72 -2.84
N PRO A 84 -3.54 28.70 -1.71
CA PRO A 84 -2.93 29.92 -1.17
C PRO A 84 -1.97 30.59 -2.16
N MET A 85 -1.12 29.80 -2.85
CA MET A 85 -0.21 30.32 -3.87
C MET A 85 -0.96 30.91 -5.07
N GLY A 86 -2.06 30.28 -5.48
CA GLY A 86 -2.91 30.81 -6.54
C GLY A 86 -3.53 32.15 -6.16
N VAL A 87 -4.01 32.29 -4.92
CA VAL A 87 -4.58 33.54 -4.42
C VAL A 87 -3.52 34.65 -4.38
N SER A 88 -2.33 34.41 -3.82
CA SER A 88 -1.28 35.43 -3.73
C SER A 88 -0.73 35.85 -5.10
N ASN A 89 -0.79 34.99 -6.11
CA ASN A 89 -0.38 35.31 -7.48
C ASN A 89 -1.40 36.16 -8.24
N TRP A 90 -2.68 36.11 -7.86
CA TRP A 90 -3.77 36.82 -8.53
C TRP A 90 -4.17 38.12 -7.81
N PHE A 91 -3.96 38.19 -6.50
CA PHE A 91 -4.36 39.32 -5.67
C PHE A 91 -3.15 39.85 -4.91
N GLU A 92 -2.94 41.17 -4.96
CA GLU A 92 -1.98 41.84 -4.08
C GLU A 92 -2.51 41.79 -2.64
N ILE A 93 -1.82 41.01 -1.80
CA ILE A 93 -2.10 40.89 -0.37
C ILE A 93 -0.96 41.52 0.44
N PRO A 94 -1.22 42.12 1.61
CA PRO A 94 -0.16 42.64 2.47
C PRO A 94 0.82 41.54 2.92
N ASP A 95 2.11 41.87 2.99
CA ASP A 95 3.20 40.95 3.36
C ASP A 95 2.93 40.16 4.65
N VAL A 96 2.31 40.79 5.65
CA VAL A 96 1.97 40.14 6.92
C VAL A 96 0.95 39.00 6.74
N ILE A 97 -0.01 39.15 5.82
CA ILE A 97 -1.01 38.12 5.52
C ILE A 97 -0.35 36.98 4.75
N GLU A 98 0.50 37.31 3.77
CA GLU A 98 1.25 36.31 3.01
C GLU A 98 2.13 35.44 3.94
N PHE A 99 2.85 36.08 4.86
CA PHE A 99 3.67 35.38 5.85
C PHE A 99 2.86 34.38 6.69
N VAL A 100 1.68 34.80 7.19
CA VAL A 100 0.80 33.93 7.99
C VAL A 100 0.26 32.76 7.16
N LEU A 101 -0.05 32.96 5.88
CA LEU A 101 -0.49 31.90 4.97
C LEU A 101 0.63 30.94 4.59
N PHE A 102 1.88 31.40 4.54
CA PHE A 102 3.02 30.58 4.14
C PHE A 102 3.43 29.55 5.20
N VAL A 103 3.34 29.87 6.49
CA VAL A 103 3.70 28.96 7.59
C VAL A 103 3.01 27.59 7.50
N PRO A 104 1.67 27.48 7.39
CA PRO A 104 1.01 26.19 7.24
C PRO A 104 1.35 25.50 5.90
N VAL A 105 1.61 26.26 4.83
CA VAL A 105 2.04 25.68 3.54
C VAL A 105 3.35 24.92 3.70
N VAL A 106 4.33 25.45 4.43
CA VAL A 106 5.59 24.74 4.70
C VAL A 106 5.34 23.40 5.41
N VAL A 107 4.47 23.39 6.41
CA VAL A 107 4.12 22.16 7.14
C VAL A 107 3.46 21.14 6.20
N VAL A 108 2.54 21.59 5.34
CA VAL A 108 1.88 20.73 4.34
C VAL A 108 2.87 20.21 3.31
N VAL A 109 3.84 21.00 2.85
CA VAL A 109 4.88 20.56 1.91
C VAL A 109 5.77 19.48 2.54
N VAL A 110 6.14 19.63 3.81
CA VAL A 110 6.87 18.58 4.55
C VAL A 110 6.01 17.32 4.65
N ALA A 111 4.73 17.44 5.01
CA ALA A 111 3.81 16.31 5.07
C ALA A 111 3.62 15.61 3.71
N LEU A 112 3.50 16.37 2.62
CA LEU A 112 3.44 15.85 1.24
C LEU A 112 4.70 15.08 0.86
N THR A 113 5.87 15.58 1.25
CA THR A 113 7.15 14.91 1.00
C THR A 113 7.20 13.57 1.72
N LEU A 114 6.83 13.54 3.01
CA LEU A 114 6.74 12.30 3.77
C LEU A 114 5.72 11.33 3.19
N LEU A 115 4.53 11.82 2.82
CA LEU A 115 3.48 11.02 2.20
C LEU A 115 3.94 10.41 0.87
N SER A 116 4.70 11.17 0.05
CA SER A 116 5.29 10.71 -1.20
C SER A 116 6.32 9.60 -0.99
N LEU A 117 7.17 9.74 0.03
CA LEU A 117 8.11 8.67 0.41
C LEU A 117 7.35 7.41 0.84
N MET A 118 6.30 7.54 1.64
CA MET A 118 5.47 6.41 2.07
C MET A 118 4.72 5.78 0.89
N ALA A 119 4.22 6.58 -0.05
CA ALA A 119 3.55 6.13 -1.26
C ALA A 119 4.43 5.22 -2.12
N PHE A 120 5.75 5.43 -2.10
CA PHE A 120 6.71 4.57 -2.79
C PHE A 120 7.20 3.40 -1.93
N VAL A 121 7.60 3.67 -0.68
CA VAL A 121 8.24 2.67 0.20
C VAL A 121 7.27 1.59 0.64
N LEU A 122 6.04 1.94 1.03
CA LEU A 122 5.11 0.96 1.60
C LEU A 122 4.62 -0.08 0.57
N PRO A 123 4.32 0.24 -0.70
CA PRO A 123 4.03 -0.76 -1.71
C PRO A 123 5.19 -1.71 -2.02
N VAL A 124 6.44 -1.24 -1.94
CA VAL A 124 7.62 -2.11 -2.04
C VAL A 124 7.67 -3.08 -0.87
N VAL A 125 7.47 -2.59 0.36
CA VAL A 125 7.39 -3.45 1.56
C VAL A 125 6.25 -4.46 1.45
N ALA A 126 5.08 -4.03 0.98
CA ALA A 126 3.92 -4.89 0.79
C ALA A 126 4.18 -5.98 -0.25
N THR A 127 4.85 -5.63 -1.36
CA THR A 127 5.29 -6.60 -2.38
C THR A 127 6.25 -7.62 -1.78
N VAL A 128 7.28 -7.18 -1.03
CA VAL A 128 8.21 -8.08 -0.34
C VAL A 128 7.48 -9.00 0.64
N LYS A 129 6.54 -8.48 1.42
CA LYS A 129 5.72 -9.29 2.34
C LYS A 129 4.86 -10.30 1.59
N ALA A 130 4.33 -9.95 0.42
CA ALA A 130 3.56 -10.85 -0.43
C ALA A 130 4.42 -12.00 -1.00
N ILE A 131 5.70 -11.76 -1.36
CA ILE A 131 6.64 -12.83 -1.74
C ILE A 131 6.75 -13.88 -0.62
N PHE A 132 6.77 -13.45 0.64
CA PHE A 132 6.78 -14.32 1.80
C PHE A 132 5.41 -14.93 2.16
N GLY A 133 4.38 -14.72 1.33
CA GLY A 133 3.04 -15.28 1.52
C GLY A 133 2.17 -14.50 2.51
N LYS A 134 2.53 -13.27 2.87
CA LYS A 134 1.74 -12.42 3.77
C LYS A 134 0.97 -11.36 2.99
N ALA A 135 -0.36 -11.41 3.07
CA ALA A 135 -1.22 -10.28 2.69
C ALA A 135 -1.09 -9.18 3.76
N TRP A 136 -0.22 -8.20 3.49
CA TRP A 136 0.11 -7.17 4.47
C TRP A 136 -0.81 -5.95 4.35
N GLU A 137 -1.38 -5.53 5.47
CA GLU A 137 -2.19 -4.32 5.58
C GLU A 137 -1.30 -3.11 5.83
N TYR A 138 -1.65 -1.98 5.20
CA TYR A 138 -0.91 -0.72 5.37
C TYR A 138 -1.26 -0.10 6.73
N PRO A 139 -0.31 0.06 7.67
CA PRO A 139 -0.59 0.38 9.08
C PRO A 139 -1.32 1.71 9.31
N ILE A 140 -1.16 2.65 8.38
CA ILE A 140 -1.74 3.99 8.48
C ILE A 140 -2.99 4.17 7.61
N ALA A 141 -3.31 3.19 6.77
CA ALA A 141 -4.48 3.25 5.89
C ALA A 141 -5.71 2.79 6.67
N PRO A 142 -6.74 3.63 6.81
CA PRO A 142 -8.01 3.18 7.33
C PRO A 142 -8.59 2.07 6.44
N ASP A 143 -9.26 1.09 7.04
CA ASP A 143 -9.88 0.01 6.30
C ASP A 143 -11.23 0.46 5.72
N PHE A 144 -11.20 0.99 4.50
CA PHE A 144 -12.39 1.47 3.80
C PHE A 144 -13.17 0.33 3.14
N VAL A 145 -12.47 -0.62 2.54
CA VAL A 145 -13.09 -1.69 1.74
C VAL A 145 -13.89 -2.67 2.60
N SER A 146 -13.48 -3.01 3.83
CA SER A 146 -14.35 -3.81 4.71
C SER A 146 -15.64 -3.08 5.07
N ARG A 147 -15.54 -1.78 5.36
CA ARG A 147 -16.66 -0.97 5.86
C ARG A 147 -17.76 -0.78 4.82
N VAL A 148 -17.41 -0.68 3.55
CA VAL A 148 -18.37 -0.48 2.46
C VAL A 148 -18.85 -1.81 1.86
N GLY A 149 -18.01 -2.85 1.87
CA GLY A 149 -18.30 -4.12 1.22
C GLY A 149 -19.02 -5.16 2.09
N GLY A 150 -19.04 -5.03 3.42
CA GLY A 150 -19.65 -6.05 4.31
C GLY A 150 -18.93 -7.41 4.30
N LEU A 151 -17.74 -7.49 3.71
CA LEU A 151 -16.96 -8.72 3.57
C LEU A 151 -15.91 -8.76 4.69
N THR A 152 -16.30 -9.33 5.84
CA THR A 152 -15.35 -9.86 6.84
C THR A 152 -14.80 -11.19 6.37
#